data_AF-A0A7H0GLJ4-F1
#
_entry.id   AF-A0A7H0GLJ4-F1
#
_cell.length_a   1.000
_cell.length_b   1.000
_cell.length_c   1.000
_cell.angle_alpha   90.00
_cell.angle_beta   90.00
_cell.angle_gamma   90.00
#
_symmetry.space_group_name_H-M   'P 1'
#
loop_
_entity.id
_entity.type
_entity.pdbx_description
1 polymer ?
#
loop_
_entity_poly.entity_id
_entity_poly.type
_entity_poly.pdbx_seq_one_letter_code
_entity_poly.pdbx_strand_id
1 'polypeptide(L)'
;MRYGRPHSILDTAPGEIAPQYRLEPSPLALVSARVQYRPEERWQWAVLRKITYGVGDDGVLYRVDQQEPVHRAGVPHAPLPDWLGRAAGREGSMKTVPEARVTQSGTDVVIRGHAASARPVREMLAGVVIGKHAHKLRVSGERLTRVERGRVAFSEPQWFERVPLRYELAYGGVDAVALQLALKLARQRLGDLEFRRASAFLKDTLPAVAPLCYARNPVGTGYVADAVAEALHDVALPRIELECDPLNPERFGAGNPLQWLAKPVPAGMDFMDVPMFPRTAMMGLPPLGYPRKPAKG
;
A
#
# COMPACT_ATOMS: atom_id res chain seq x y z
N MET A 1 5.15 -26.45 -43.09
CA MET A 1 6.03 -26.21 -41.93
C MET A 1 5.52 -27.03 -40.75
N ARG A 2 6.30 -28.02 -40.30
CA ARG A 2 5.98 -28.78 -39.07
C ARG A 2 6.42 -27.93 -37.87
N TYR A 3 5.49 -27.58 -36.99
CA TYR A 3 5.81 -26.94 -35.72
C TYR A 3 6.52 -27.96 -34.82
N GLY A 4 7.78 -27.68 -34.47
CA GLY A 4 8.56 -28.48 -33.53
C GLY A 4 7.94 -28.45 -32.13
N ARG A 5 8.02 -29.56 -31.40
CA ARG A 5 7.62 -29.62 -29.98
C ARG A 5 8.44 -28.57 -29.18
N PRO A 6 7.82 -27.86 -28.23
CA PRO A 6 8.58 -27.04 -27.29
C PRO A 6 9.56 -27.91 -26.51
N HIS A 7 10.84 -27.55 -26.53
CA HIS A 7 11.87 -28.18 -25.70
C HIS A 7 11.66 -27.78 -24.24
N SER A 8 11.71 -28.77 -23.34
CA SER A 8 11.75 -28.52 -21.90
C SER A 8 13.12 -27.97 -21.53
N ILE A 9 13.17 -26.85 -20.81
CA ILE A 9 14.42 -26.36 -20.19
C ILE A 9 14.96 -27.34 -19.12
N LEU A 10 14.15 -28.31 -18.69
CA LEU A 10 14.59 -29.37 -17.78
C LEU A 10 15.50 -30.41 -18.48
N ASP A 11 15.52 -30.46 -19.81
CA ASP A 11 16.35 -31.40 -20.59
C ASP A 11 17.73 -30.81 -20.94
N THR A 12 17.99 -29.55 -20.56
CA THR A 12 19.30 -28.91 -20.71
C THR A 12 19.90 -28.72 -19.33
N ALA A 13 21.07 -29.32 -19.08
CA ALA A 13 21.83 -29.01 -17.88
C ALA A 13 22.10 -27.49 -17.87
N PRO A 14 21.79 -26.76 -16.79
CA PRO A 14 22.14 -25.35 -16.70
C PRO A 14 23.65 -25.20 -16.90
N GLY A 15 24.07 -24.19 -17.65
CA GLY A 15 25.48 -23.86 -17.80
C GLY A 15 26.14 -23.66 -16.43
N GLU A 16 27.42 -24.00 -16.30
CA GLU A 16 28.14 -23.85 -15.04
C GLU A 16 28.06 -22.41 -14.54
N ILE A 17 27.45 -22.25 -13.36
CA ILE A 17 27.42 -20.98 -12.64
C ILE A 17 28.84 -20.72 -12.10
N ALA A 18 29.40 -19.54 -12.42
CA ALA A 18 30.73 -19.16 -11.96
C ALA A 18 30.81 -19.24 -10.41
N PRO A 19 31.96 -19.63 -9.82
CA PRO A 19 32.07 -19.94 -8.38
C PRO A 19 31.56 -18.84 -7.45
N GLN A 20 31.76 -17.57 -7.79
CA GLN A 20 31.26 -16.41 -7.04
C GLN A 20 29.73 -16.28 -7.04
N TYR A 21 29.05 -16.99 -7.94
CA TYR A 21 27.60 -17.08 -8.03
C TYR A 21 27.09 -18.47 -7.59
N ARG A 22 27.95 -19.40 -7.11
CA ARG A 22 27.50 -20.71 -6.62
C ARG A 22 26.75 -20.57 -5.29
N LEU A 23 25.59 -21.20 -5.27
CA LEU A 23 24.49 -20.96 -4.34
C LEU A 23 24.47 -22.08 -3.29
N GLU A 24 25.08 -21.91 -2.12
CA GLU A 24 24.55 -22.67 -0.98
C GLU A 24 23.06 -22.33 -0.82
N PRO A 25 22.19 -23.29 -0.43
CA PRO A 25 20.75 -23.08 -0.44
C PRO A 25 20.37 -21.95 0.55
N SER A 26 20.09 -20.79 -0.03
CA SER A 26 19.23 -19.76 0.55
C SER A 26 17.84 -20.36 0.86
N PRO A 27 17.04 -19.73 1.72
CA PRO A 27 15.64 -20.13 1.89
C PRO A 27 14.93 -20.14 0.51
N LEU A 28 14.37 -21.30 0.19
CA LEU A 28 13.64 -21.56 -1.04
C LEU A 28 12.14 -21.71 -0.71
N ALA A 29 11.29 -21.16 -1.56
CA ALA A 29 9.86 -21.41 -1.52
C ALA A 29 9.37 -21.87 -2.88
N LEU A 30 8.50 -22.89 -2.88
CA LEU A 30 7.79 -23.36 -4.05
C LEU A 30 6.30 -23.09 -3.82
N VAL A 31 5.67 -22.37 -4.75
CA VAL A 31 4.21 -22.16 -4.75
C VAL A 31 3.66 -22.59 -6.09
N SER A 32 2.53 -23.28 -6.09
CA SER A 32 1.82 -23.68 -7.31
C SER A 32 0.42 -23.11 -7.33
N ALA A 33 -0.05 -22.65 -8.49
CA ALA A 33 -1.46 -22.34 -8.70
C ALA A 33 -1.90 -22.72 -10.12
N ARG A 34 -3.20 -22.96 -10.27
CA ARG A 34 -3.86 -22.95 -11.58
C ARG A 34 -4.10 -21.50 -11.96
N VAL A 35 -3.47 -21.07 -13.04
CA VAL A 35 -3.65 -19.71 -13.56
C VAL A 35 -4.45 -19.80 -14.84
N GLN A 36 -5.55 -19.04 -14.89
CA GLN A 36 -6.40 -18.96 -16.06
C GLN A 36 -5.84 -17.90 -17.02
N TYR A 37 -5.16 -18.34 -18.06
CA TYR A 37 -4.68 -17.47 -19.14
C TYR A 37 -5.53 -17.75 -20.38
N ARG A 38 -6.60 -16.97 -20.55
CA ARG A 38 -7.64 -17.27 -21.55
C ARG A 38 -7.05 -17.60 -22.94
N PRO A 39 -7.50 -18.67 -23.61
CA PRO A 39 -8.59 -19.59 -23.23
C PRO A 39 -8.14 -20.83 -22.42
N GLU A 40 -6.87 -20.96 -22.03
CA GLU A 40 -6.31 -22.19 -21.45
C GLU A 40 -6.03 -22.07 -19.95
N GLU A 41 -6.31 -23.14 -19.23
CA GLU A 41 -5.84 -23.30 -17.86
C GLU A 41 -4.48 -23.99 -17.86
N ARG A 42 -3.52 -23.41 -17.13
CA ARG A 42 -2.19 -23.98 -16.99
C ARG A 42 -1.79 -24.03 -15.52
N TRP A 43 -1.12 -25.11 -15.14
CA TRP A 43 -0.39 -25.15 -13.88
C TRP A 43 0.85 -24.29 -13.98
N GLN A 44 1.07 -23.46 -12.97
CA GLN A 44 2.28 -22.67 -12.82
C GLN A 44 2.91 -22.98 -11.47
N TRP A 45 4.23 -23.13 -11.48
CA TRP A 45 5.06 -23.22 -10.29
C TRP A 45 5.98 -22.00 -10.24
N ALA A 46 6.03 -21.34 -9.08
CA ALA A 46 6.99 -20.29 -8.79
C ALA A 46 7.99 -20.81 -7.77
N VAL A 47 9.28 -20.76 -8.13
CA VAL A 47 10.40 -21.05 -7.25
C VAL A 47 11.03 -19.72 -6.87
N LEU A 48 11.00 -19.38 -5.59
CA LEU A 48 11.62 -18.18 -5.05
C LEU A 48 12.93 -18.55 -4.36
N ARG A 49 13.98 -17.78 -4.65
CA ARG A 49 15.25 -17.82 -3.91
C ARG A 49 15.54 -16.42 -3.38
N LYS A 50 15.72 -16.31 -2.06
CA LYS A 50 16.01 -15.02 -1.39
C LYS A 50 17.42 -14.99 -0.85
N ILE A 51 18.17 -13.94 -1.19
CA ILE A 51 19.51 -13.69 -0.64
C ILE A 51 19.48 -12.35 0.07
N THR A 52 20.09 -12.30 1.25
CA THR A 52 20.30 -11.08 2.01
C THR A 52 21.73 -10.60 1.81
N TYR A 53 21.86 -9.32 1.49
CA TYR A 53 23.12 -8.60 1.35
C TYR A 53 23.18 -7.45 2.35
N GLY A 54 24.37 -7.18 2.87
CA GLY A 54 24.73 -5.91 3.48
C GLY A 54 25.29 -4.96 2.43
N VAL A 55 25.29 -3.66 2.76
CA VAL A 55 25.92 -2.62 1.94
C VAL A 55 27.08 -2.07 2.77
N GLY A 56 28.30 -2.17 2.25
CA GLY A 56 29.48 -1.58 2.87
C GLY A 56 29.47 -0.06 2.79
N ASP A 57 30.33 0.60 3.56
CA ASP A 57 30.50 2.06 3.52
C ASP A 57 30.99 2.56 2.14
N ASP A 58 31.62 1.68 1.37
CA ASP A 58 32.03 1.89 -0.02
C ASP A 58 30.88 1.69 -1.04
N GLY A 59 29.68 1.36 -0.56
CA GLY A 59 28.51 1.08 -1.39
C GLY A 59 28.51 -0.31 -2.04
N VAL A 60 29.51 -1.15 -1.74
CA VAL A 60 29.62 -2.49 -2.32
C VAL A 60 28.73 -3.47 -1.53
N LEU A 61 28.02 -4.33 -2.26
CA LEU A 61 27.21 -5.36 -1.66
C LEU A 61 28.08 -6.54 -1.21
N TYR A 62 27.87 -7.01 0.01
CA TYR A 62 28.45 -8.25 0.50
C TYR A 62 27.35 -9.17 1.04
N ARG A 63 27.49 -10.48 0.86
CA ARG A 63 26.53 -11.45 1.39
C ARG A 63 26.70 -11.52 2.91
N VAL A 64 25.59 -11.40 3.65
CA VAL A 64 25.62 -11.55 5.12
C VAL A 64 25.50 -13.02 5.52
N ASP A 65 26.12 -13.42 6.62
CA ASP A 65 26.03 -14.80 7.12
C ASP A 65 24.59 -15.14 7.57
N GLN A 66 23.94 -14.20 8.26
CA GLN A 66 22.55 -14.35 8.68
C GLN A 66 21.60 -13.93 7.55
N GLN A 67 20.96 -14.91 6.93
CA GLN A 67 19.97 -14.68 5.87
C GLN A 67 18.58 -14.41 6.45
N GLU A 68 17.88 -13.43 5.90
CA GLU A 68 16.47 -13.18 6.17
C GLU A 68 15.62 -14.30 5.55
N PRO A 69 14.67 -14.91 6.28
CA PRO A 69 13.82 -15.95 5.73
C PRO A 69 12.89 -15.41 4.64
N VAL A 70 12.41 -16.29 3.77
CA VAL A 70 11.29 -15.97 2.88
C VAL A 70 10.05 -15.75 3.75
N HIS A 71 9.43 -14.57 3.64
CA HIS A 71 8.21 -14.27 4.37
C HIS A 71 7.02 -15.02 3.76
N ARG A 72 6.35 -15.83 4.60
CA ARG A 72 5.15 -16.61 4.22
C ARG A 72 3.84 -15.94 4.59
N ALA A 73 3.88 -14.96 5.48
CA ALA A 73 2.74 -14.22 5.98
C ALA A 73 3.04 -12.72 6.02
N GLY A 74 1.96 -11.93 6.02
CA GLY A 74 2.06 -10.51 6.29
C GLY A 74 2.27 -10.25 7.76
N VAL A 75 3.18 -9.33 8.08
CA VAL A 75 3.39 -8.84 9.45
C VAL A 75 3.24 -7.32 9.38
N PRO A 76 2.31 -6.72 10.14
CA PRO A 76 2.19 -5.27 10.18
C PRO A 76 3.35 -4.65 10.95
N HIS A 77 3.62 -3.38 10.68
CA HIS A 77 4.40 -2.56 11.58
C HIS A 77 3.65 -2.34 12.89
N ALA A 78 4.38 -2.07 13.98
CA ALA A 78 3.76 -1.49 15.16
C ALA A 78 3.03 -0.19 14.78
N PRO A 79 1.84 0.09 15.34
CA PRO A 79 1.12 1.32 15.10
C PRO A 79 2.03 2.53 15.31
N LEU A 80 1.81 3.57 14.51
CA LEU A 80 2.50 4.83 14.76
C LEU A 80 1.92 5.47 16.03
N PRO A 81 2.68 6.34 16.74
CA PRO A 81 2.20 6.97 17.95
C PRO A 81 0.95 7.86 17.72
N ASP A 82 0.11 7.96 18.76
CA ASP A 82 -1.18 8.67 18.73
C ASP A 82 -1.10 10.17 18.36
N TRP A 83 0.07 10.81 18.49
CA TRP A 83 0.26 12.23 18.15
C TRP A 83 0.12 12.52 16.65
N LEU A 84 0.07 11.49 15.79
CA LEU A 84 -0.27 11.63 14.36
C LEU A 84 -1.77 11.85 14.10
N GLY A 85 -2.56 11.94 15.16
CA GLY A 85 -4.01 12.12 15.11
C GLY A 85 -4.75 10.79 15.07
N ARG A 86 -6.05 10.83 15.42
CA ARG A 86 -6.92 9.64 15.53
C ARG A 86 -7.18 8.90 14.21
N ALA A 87 -6.63 9.39 13.09
CA ALA A 87 -6.92 8.93 11.74
C ALA A 87 -5.80 8.07 11.11
N ALA A 88 -4.54 8.17 11.57
CA ALA A 88 -3.41 7.45 10.97
C ALA A 88 -3.27 6.03 11.56
N GLY A 89 -3.41 5.00 10.71
CA GLY A 89 -2.85 3.66 10.95
C GLY A 89 -3.33 2.89 12.18
N ARG A 90 -4.61 2.49 12.24
CA ARG A 90 -5.16 1.70 13.37
C ARG A 90 -4.45 0.36 13.63
N GLU A 91 -3.83 -0.25 12.61
CA GLU A 91 -3.14 -1.54 12.73
C GLU A 91 -1.72 -1.56 12.10
N GLY A 92 -1.24 -0.41 11.61
CA GLY A 92 0.00 -0.29 10.86
C GLY A 92 -0.06 -0.87 9.43
N SER A 93 0.75 -0.33 8.53
CA SER A 93 0.98 -0.86 7.19
C SER A 93 1.83 -2.12 7.27
N MET A 94 1.84 -2.91 6.20
CA MET A 94 2.63 -4.13 6.14
C MET A 94 4.13 -3.83 6.24
N LYS A 95 4.80 -4.48 7.21
CA LYS A 95 6.25 -4.61 7.30
C LYS A 95 6.74 -5.79 6.46
N THR A 96 5.94 -6.83 6.32
CA THR A 96 6.22 -7.95 5.42
C THR A 96 4.95 -8.36 4.72
N VAL A 97 5.09 -9.02 3.58
CA VAL A 97 3.99 -9.65 2.84
C VAL A 97 4.45 -11.05 2.44
N PRO A 98 3.53 -11.96 2.09
CA PRO A 98 3.91 -13.19 1.40
C PRO A 98 4.71 -12.86 0.13
N GLU A 99 5.97 -13.30 0.11
CA GLU A 99 6.92 -13.02 -0.98
C GLU A 99 6.73 -14.00 -2.15
N ALA A 100 6.39 -15.25 -1.84
CA ALA A 100 6.21 -16.27 -2.86
C ALA A 100 4.86 -16.08 -3.56
N ARG A 101 4.90 -15.65 -4.82
CA ARG A 101 3.73 -15.36 -5.66
C ARG A 101 3.83 -16.11 -6.98
N VAL A 102 2.73 -16.70 -7.43
CA VAL A 102 2.68 -17.42 -8.71
C VAL A 102 2.70 -16.44 -9.88
N THR A 103 2.11 -15.25 -9.70
CA THR A 103 2.06 -14.21 -10.72
C THR A 103 2.64 -12.90 -10.20
N GLN A 104 3.55 -12.32 -10.98
CA GLN A 104 4.09 -10.98 -10.76
C GLN A 104 4.48 -10.39 -12.12
N SER A 105 3.97 -9.20 -12.45
CA SER A 105 4.20 -8.57 -13.76
C SER A 105 5.47 -7.69 -13.82
N GLY A 106 6.25 -7.64 -12.75
CA GLY A 106 7.43 -6.77 -12.64
C GLY A 106 8.25 -7.04 -11.39
N THR A 107 9.18 -6.13 -11.07
CA THR A 107 9.99 -6.20 -9.83
C THR A 107 9.50 -5.15 -8.84
N ASP A 108 9.21 -5.57 -7.62
CA ASP A 108 8.93 -4.65 -6.53
C ASP A 108 10.24 -4.18 -5.91
N VAL A 109 10.37 -2.87 -5.70
CA VAL A 109 11.46 -2.31 -4.90
C VAL A 109 10.85 -1.67 -3.66
N VAL A 110 11.28 -2.19 -2.51
CA VAL A 110 10.78 -1.79 -1.20
C VAL A 110 11.93 -1.20 -0.42
N ILE A 111 11.74 0.01 0.10
CA ILE A 111 12.70 0.74 0.91
C ILE A 111 12.04 1.09 2.23
N ARG A 112 12.56 0.51 3.30
CA ARG A 112 12.19 0.88 4.65
C ARG A 112 13.21 1.86 5.18
N GLY A 113 12.76 3.07 5.47
CA GLY A 113 13.63 4.13 5.92
C GLY A 113 12.87 5.31 6.48
N HIS A 114 13.60 6.39 6.68
CA HIS A 114 13.04 7.66 7.13
C HIS A 114 13.58 8.77 6.22
N ALA A 115 12.75 9.76 5.94
CA ALA A 115 13.24 11.07 5.55
C ALA A 115 13.78 11.74 6.81
N ALA A 116 15.05 12.14 6.79
CA ALA A 116 15.72 12.71 7.95
C ALA A 116 16.57 13.92 7.54
N SER A 117 16.58 14.93 8.41
CA SER A 117 17.39 16.14 8.27
C SER A 117 18.20 16.37 9.54
N ALA A 118 19.42 16.90 9.41
CA ALA A 118 20.30 17.21 10.54
C ALA A 118 19.81 18.38 11.42
N ARG A 119 18.85 19.16 10.91
CA ARG A 119 18.17 20.24 11.63
C ARG A 119 16.67 20.17 11.34
N PRO A 120 15.80 20.66 12.24
CA PRO A 120 14.36 20.70 11.98
C PRO A 120 14.05 21.42 10.66
N VAL A 121 13.20 20.81 9.83
CA VAL A 121 12.66 21.36 8.58
C VAL A 121 11.13 21.25 8.57
N ARG A 122 10.45 22.08 7.78
CA ARG A 122 8.99 21.97 7.59
C ARG A 122 8.61 21.05 6.45
N GLU A 123 9.43 21.03 5.40
CA GLU A 123 9.29 20.17 4.23
C GLU A 123 10.66 19.77 3.70
N MET A 124 10.75 18.60 3.06
CA MET A 124 11.91 18.18 2.27
C MET A 124 11.48 17.24 1.14
N LEU A 125 12.36 17.08 0.15
CA LEU A 125 12.22 16.01 -0.83
C LEU A 125 12.96 14.76 -0.35
N ALA A 126 12.36 13.61 -0.60
CA ALA A 126 12.98 12.30 -0.43
C ALA A 126 12.70 11.46 -1.68
N GLY A 127 13.50 10.43 -1.95
CA GLY A 127 13.27 9.64 -3.14
C GLY A 127 14.30 8.55 -3.37
N VAL A 128 14.03 7.71 -4.35
CA VAL A 128 14.98 6.74 -4.88
C VAL A 128 14.99 6.82 -6.41
N VAL A 129 16.17 6.60 -6.99
CA VAL A 129 16.35 6.43 -8.44
C VAL A 129 16.95 5.06 -8.70
N ILE A 130 16.34 4.31 -9.62
CA ILE A 130 16.76 2.96 -10.02
C ILE A 130 16.77 2.89 -11.54
N GLY A 131 17.97 2.97 -12.11
CA GLY A 131 18.13 3.14 -13.56
C GLY A 131 17.37 4.38 -14.05
N LYS A 132 16.38 4.18 -14.92
CA LYS A 132 15.52 5.25 -15.47
C LYS A 132 14.29 5.60 -14.61
N HIS A 133 14.04 4.84 -13.54
CA HIS A 133 12.86 5.03 -12.70
C HIS A 133 13.19 5.94 -11.53
N ALA A 134 12.38 6.97 -11.29
CA ALA A 134 12.49 7.84 -10.14
C ALA A 134 11.18 7.82 -9.35
N HIS A 135 11.27 7.62 -8.05
CA HIS A 135 10.15 7.76 -7.12
C HIS A 135 10.46 8.91 -6.17
N LYS A 136 9.79 10.05 -6.38
CA LYS A 136 10.03 11.31 -5.67
C LYS A 136 8.87 11.62 -4.73
N LEU A 137 9.22 11.90 -3.49
CA LEU A 137 8.32 12.19 -2.40
C LEU A 137 8.51 13.63 -1.93
N ARG A 138 7.39 14.32 -1.70
CA ARG A 138 7.36 15.49 -0.81
C ARG A 138 7.05 14.98 0.60
N VAL A 139 7.91 15.32 1.55
CA VAL A 139 7.73 14.98 2.96
C VAL A 139 7.53 16.25 3.76
N SER A 140 6.46 16.33 4.54
CA SER A 140 6.13 17.49 5.36
C SER A 140 6.05 17.15 6.84
N GLY A 141 6.11 18.20 7.66
CA GLY A 141 5.62 18.15 9.02
C GLY A 141 4.13 17.86 9.08
N GLU A 142 3.63 17.72 10.30
CA GLU A 142 2.20 17.60 10.55
C GLU A 142 1.45 18.81 10.01
N ARG A 143 0.31 18.53 9.40
CA ARG A 143 -0.65 19.52 8.95
C ARG A 143 -2.05 19.04 9.28
N LEU A 144 -2.94 19.99 9.51
CA LEU A 144 -4.36 19.73 9.76
C LEU A 144 -5.19 20.57 8.80
N THR A 145 -6.40 20.09 8.51
CA THR A 145 -7.40 20.88 7.81
C THR A 145 -8.15 21.79 8.77
N ARG A 146 -8.54 22.96 8.27
CA ARG A 146 -9.45 23.89 8.93
C ARG A 146 -10.56 24.26 7.96
N VAL A 147 -11.73 24.54 8.50
CA VAL A 147 -12.85 25.06 7.73
C VAL A 147 -13.06 26.51 8.16
N GLU A 148 -12.70 27.44 7.29
CA GLU A 148 -12.79 28.88 7.52
C GLU A 148 -13.77 29.48 6.52
N ARG A 149 -14.87 30.07 7.02
CA ARG A 149 -15.92 30.68 6.18
C ARG A 149 -16.42 29.75 5.06
N GLY A 150 -16.58 28.47 5.38
CA GLY A 150 -17.05 27.44 4.44
C GLY A 150 -16.01 26.97 3.41
N ARG A 151 -14.74 27.37 3.55
CA ARG A 151 -13.64 26.91 2.70
C ARG A 151 -12.65 26.07 3.50
N VAL A 152 -12.14 25.01 2.88
CA VAL A 152 -11.05 24.23 3.44
C VAL A 152 -9.75 25.02 3.32
N ALA A 153 -9.00 25.09 4.40
CA ALA A 153 -7.63 25.57 4.44
C ALA A 153 -6.74 24.51 5.10
N PHE A 154 -5.47 24.45 4.70
CA PHE A 154 -4.47 23.59 5.33
C PHE A 154 -3.59 24.43 6.24
N SER A 155 -3.25 23.91 7.41
CA SER A 155 -2.27 24.55 8.27
C SER A 155 -0.88 24.53 7.62
N GLU A 156 -0.03 25.47 8.02
CA GLU A 156 1.41 25.39 7.76
C GLU A 156 1.99 24.07 8.33
N PRO A 157 2.96 23.44 7.65
CA PRO A 157 3.63 22.27 8.19
C PRO A 157 4.41 22.61 9.46
N GLN A 158 4.26 21.77 10.47
CA GLN A 158 5.10 21.82 11.66
C GLN A 158 6.56 21.47 11.34
N TRP A 159 7.47 21.82 12.24
CA TRP A 159 8.88 21.42 12.11
C TRP A 159 9.06 19.93 12.44
N PHE A 160 9.93 19.24 11.72
CA PHE A 160 10.30 17.85 11.98
C PHE A 160 11.77 17.59 11.65
N GLU A 161 12.37 16.60 12.30
CA GLU A 161 13.72 16.12 11.97
C GLU A 161 13.68 14.76 11.27
N ARG A 162 12.65 13.95 11.53
CA ARG A 162 12.56 12.58 11.03
C ARG A 162 11.11 12.15 10.78
N VAL A 163 10.86 11.53 9.62
CA VAL A 163 9.55 10.94 9.24
C VAL A 163 9.76 9.54 8.67
N PRO A 164 9.11 8.50 9.22
CA PRO A 164 9.18 7.17 8.65
C PRO A 164 8.47 7.12 7.30
N LEU A 165 9.08 6.49 6.28
CA LEU A 165 8.53 6.43 4.91
C LEU A 165 7.47 5.33 4.76
N ARG A 166 6.43 5.37 5.61
CA ARG A 166 5.36 4.36 5.68
C ARG A 166 4.03 4.88 5.12
N TYR A 167 3.17 3.96 4.67
CA TYR A 167 1.91 4.28 3.98
C TYR A 167 0.84 4.94 4.85
N GLU A 168 0.90 4.80 6.17
CA GLU A 168 -0.05 5.45 7.09
C GLU A 168 0.07 6.97 7.08
N LEU A 169 1.26 7.46 6.71
CA LEU A 169 1.54 8.88 6.54
C LEU A 169 1.28 9.39 5.12
N ALA A 170 0.86 8.50 4.21
CA ALA A 170 0.53 8.83 2.83
C ALA A 170 -0.97 9.07 2.67
N TYR A 171 -1.37 9.69 1.55
CA TYR A 171 -2.78 9.94 1.26
C TYR A 171 -3.61 8.65 1.31
N GLY A 172 -4.74 8.67 2.00
CA GLY A 172 -5.63 7.53 2.12
C GLY A 172 -6.34 7.48 3.47
N GLY A 173 -6.68 6.28 3.90
CA GLY A 173 -7.35 6.06 5.18
C GLY A 173 -8.85 5.86 5.04
N VAL A 174 -9.54 6.09 6.14
CA VAL A 174 -10.99 5.89 6.30
C VAL A 174 -11.63 7.20 6.68
N ASP A 175 -12.73 7.55 6.02
CA ASP A 175 -13.56 8.67 6.43
C ASP A 175 -14.35 8.26 7.69
N ALA A 176 -13.91 8.76 8.84
CA ALA A 176 -14.51 8.42 10.13
C ALA A 176 -15.98 8.86 10.23
N VAL A 177 -16.34 9.99 9.62
CA VAL A 177 -17.72 10.51 9.65
C VAL A 177 -18.61 9.63 8.79
N ALA A 178 -18.17 9.29 7.57
CA ALA A 178 -18.89 8.39 6.69
C ALA A 178 -19.04 6.98 7.32
N LEU A 179 -18.00 6.48 7.99
CA LEU A 179 -18.05 5.19 8.70
C LEU A 179 -19.09 5.20 9.83
N GLN A 180 -19.12 6.24 10.66
CA GLN A 180 -20.12 6.35 11.73
C GLN A 180 -21.54 6.43 11.17
N LEU A 181 -21.74 7.19 10.09
CA LEU A 181 -23.02 7.25 9.40
C LEU A 181 -23.44 5.89 8.84
N ALA A 182 -22.53 5.17 8.19
CA ALA A 182 -22.78 3.83 7.66
C ALA A 182 -23.19 2.84 8.77
N LEU A 183 -22.50 2.85 9.91
CA LEU A 183 -22.84 2.02 11.07
C LEU A 183 -24.22 2.38 11.65
N LYS A 184 -24.53 3.68 11.74
CA LYS A 184 -25.84 4.15 12.20
C LYS A 184 -26.97 3.69 11.27
N LEU A 185 -26.78 3.81 9.95
CA LEU A 185 -27.74 3.34 8.95
C LEU A 185 -27.90 1.81 8.98
N ALA A 186 -26.81 1.06 9.15
CA ALA A 186 -26.86 -0.39 9.29
C ALA A 186 -27.69 -0.80 10.52
N ARG A 187 -27.50 -0.12 11.66
CA ARG A 187 -28.31 -0.37 12.88
C ARG A 187 -29.79 -0.08 12.66
N GLN A 188 -30.13 1.01 11.97
CA GLN A 188 -31.51 1.34 11.65
C GLN A 188 -32.17 0.30 10.73
N ARG A 189 -31.41 -0.28 9.79
CA ARG A 189 -31.93 -1.26 8.84
C ARG A 189 -32.08 -2.68 9.42
N LEU A 190 -31.14 -3.11 10.27
CA LEU A 190 -31.12 -4.45 10.88
C LEU A 190 -31.94 -4.51 12.17
N GLY A 191 -32.20 -3.37 12.81
CA GLY A 191 -32.73 -3.35 14.18
C GLY A 191 -31.68 -3.76 15.21
N ASP A 192 -32.01 -3.57 16.50
CA ASP A 192 -31.01 -3.64 17.57
C ASP A 192 -30.41 -5.04 17.80
N LEU A 193 -31.23 -6.10 17.75
CA LEU A 193 -30.78 -7.46 18.03
C LEU A 193 -29.85 -7.99 16.93
N GLU A 194 -30.22 -7.80 15.67
CA GLU A 194 -29.40 -8.22 14.53
C GLU A 194 -28.13 -7.37 14.43
N PHE A 195 -28.24 -6.06 14.66
CA PHE A 195 -27.05 -5.20 14.70
C PHE A 195 -26.07 -5.65 15.79
N ARG A 196 -26.54 -6.01 16.99
CA ARG A 196 -25.64 -6.54 18.03
C ARG A 196 -24.87 -7.77 17.54
N ARG A 197 -25.54 -8.71 16.88
CA ARG A 197 -24.92 -9.92 16.31
C ARG A 197 -23.90 -9.61 15.20
N ALA A 198 -24.21 -8.64 14.33
CA ALA A 198 -23.36 -8.28 13.19
C ALA A 198 -22.30 -7.21 13.51
N SER A 199 -22.40 -6.52 14.66
CA SER A 199 -21.66 -5.28 14.92
C SER A 199 -20.15 -5.45 14.89
N ALA A 200 -19.62 -6.55 15.43
CA ALA A 200 -18.18 -6.84 15.39
C ALA A 200 -17.71 -6.99 13.94
N PHE A 201 -18.39 -7.84 13.15
CA PHE A 201 -18.09 -8.02 11.74
C PHE A 201 -18.16 -6.72 10.93
N LEU A 202 -19.21 -5.91 11.14
CA LEU A 202 -19.38 -4.63 10.44
C LEU A 202 -18.26 -3.63 10.82
N LYS A 203 -17.89 -3.56 12.09
CA LYS A 203 -16.82 -2.66 12.56
C LYS A 203 -15.45 -3.04 12.04
N ASP A 204 -15.19 -4.33 11.82
CA ASP A 204 -13.93 -4.80 11.23
C ASP A 204 -13.93 -4.65 9.70
N THR A 205 -15.06 -4.92 9.06
CA THR A 205 -15.13 -4.98 7.58
C THR A 205 -15.29 -3.60 6.94
N LEU A 206 -16.17 -2.74 7.48
CA LEU A 206 -16.49 -1.45 6.87
C LEU A 206 -15.28 -0.51 6.71
N PRO A 207 -14.32 -0.43 7.66
CA PRO A 207 -13.11 0.37 7.49
C PRO A 207 -12.15 -0.14 6.40
N ALA A 208 -12.33 -1.35 5.87
CA ALA A 208 -11.47 -1.96 4.87
C ALA A 208 -12.11 -2.01 3.47
N VAL A 209 -13.32 -1.47 3.30
CA VAL A 209 -14.05 -1.49 2.02
C VAL A 209 -14.31 -0.09 1.50
N ALA A 210 -14.06 0.11 0.21
CA ALA A 210 -14.49 1.31 -0.46
C ALA A 210 -16.03 1.36 -0.57
N PRO A 211 -16.66 2.55 -0.61
CA PRO A 211 -16.05 3.87 -0.63
C PRO A 211 -15.60 4.43 0.74
N LEU A 212 -15.85 3.72 1.85
CA LEU A 212 -15.56 4.23 3.20
C LEU A 212 -14.06 4.40 3.46
N CYS A 213 -13.24 3.54 2.85
CA CYS A 213 -11.79 3.68 2.82
C CYS A 213 -11.27 3.99 1.42
N TYR A 214 -10.08 4.58 1.35
CA TYR A 214 -9.42 4.82 0.09
C TYR A 214 -8.87 3.53 -0.51
N ALA A 215 -9.37 3.15 -1.69
CA ALA A 215 -9.04 1.88 -2.33
C ALA A 215 -7.54 1.64 -2.61
N ARG A 216 -6.74 2.70 -2.77
CA ARG A 216 -5.29 2.57 -2.99
C ARG A 216 -4.50 2.46 -1.69
N ASN A 217 -5.03 2.93 -0.57
CA ASN A 217 -4.33 2.96 0.71
C ASN A 217 -5.33 3.09 1.88
N PRO A 218 -5.93 2.00 2.38
CA PRO A 218 -6.92 2.03 3.46
C PRO A 218 -6.34 2.39 4.83
N VAL A 219 -5.01 2.29 5.02
CA VAL A 219 -4.33 2.61 6.28
C VAL A 219 -3.76 4.03 6.34
N GLY A 220 -3.88 4.78 5.22
CA GLY A 220 -3.36 6.13 5.06
C GLY A 220 -4.06 7.20 5.89
N THR A 221 -3.79 8.45 5.53
CA THR A 221 -4.31 9.64 6.21
C THR A 221 -4.82 10.66 5.19
N GLY A 222 -5.86 11.43 5.57
CA GLY A 222 -6.38 12.54 4.78
C GLY A 222 -7.42 12.19 3.71
N TYR A 223 -8.01 11.00 3.76
CA TYR A 223 -9.15 10.63 2.90
C TYR A 223 -10.49 11.08 3.48
N VAL A 224 -11.26 11.78 2.66
CA VAL A 224 -12.65 12.16 2.92
C VAL A 224 -13.49 11.62 1.77
N ALA A 225 -14.45 10.76 2.10
CA ALA A 225 -15.35 10.15 1.15
C ALA A 225 -16.45 11.16 0.77
N ASP A 226 -17.05 11.79 1.79
CA ASP A 226 -18.11 12.79 1.62
C ASP A 226 -17.73 14.09 2.34
N ALA A 227 -17.74 15.20 1.59
CA ALA A 227 -17.19 16.49 2.03
C ALA A 227 -18.20 17.29 2.87
N VAL A 228 -18.77 16.66 3.89
CA VAL A 228 -19.56 17.34 4.92
C VAL A 228 -18.64 18.11 5.87
N ALA A 229 -19.12 19.21 6.45
CA ALA A 229 -18.29 20.13 7.23
C ALA A 229 -17.54 19.41 8.38
N GLU A 230 -18.20 18.46 9.04
CA GLU A 230 -17.64 17.63 10.11
C GLU A 230 -16.51 16.72 9.63
N ALA A 231 -16.55 16.28 8.38
CA ALA A 231 -15.52 15.42 7.77
C ALA A 231 -14.34 16.22 7.23
N LEU A 232 -14.44 17.55 7.18
CA LEU A 232 -13.41 18.43 6.61
C LEU A 232 -12.58 19.19 7.66
N HIS A 233 -12.99 19.19 8.93
CA HIS A 233 -12.37 19.98 9.99
C HIS A 233 -11.43 19.14 10.87
N ASP A 234 -10.27 19.70 11.25
CA ASP A 234 -9.26 19.06 12.11
C ASP A 234 -8.83 17.66 11.64
N VAL A 235 -8.82 17.44 10.32
CA VAL A 235 -8.36 16.19 9.73
C VAL A 235 -6.87 16.25 9.52
N ALA A 236 -6.16 15.25 10.03
CA ALA A 236 -4.74 15.07 9.76
C ALA A 236 -4.52 14.89 8.24
N LEU A 237 -3.56 15.63 7.71
CA LEU A 237 -3.16 15.56 6.30
C LEU A 237 -1.98 14.61 6.11
N PRO A 238 -1.82 14.03 4.90
CA PRO A 238 -0.67 13.20 4.60
C PRO A 238 0.63 13.99 4.81
N ARG A 239 1.62 13.31 5.37
CA ARG A 239 2.98 13.82 5.52
C ARG A 239 3.87 13.36 4.37
N ILE A 240 3.43 12.38 3.58
CA ILE A 240 4.15 11.84 2.44
C ILE A 240 3.24 11.88 1.23
N GLU A 241 3.69 12.58 0.20
CA GLU A 241 2.93 12.78 -1.04
C GLU A 241 3.86 12.57 -2.23
N LEU A 242 3.29 12.19 -3.38
CA LEU A 242 4.06 12.21 -4.62
C LEU A 242 4.36 13.68 -4.94
N GLU A 243 5.61 13.97 -5.28
CA GLU A 243 6.03 15.33 -5.60
C GLU A 243 5.19 15.95 -6.73
N CYS A 244 4.75 15.14 -7.68
CA CYS A 244 3.94 15.55 -8.84
C CYS A 244 2.42 15.45 -8.64
N ASP A 245 1.93 14.92 -7.52
CA ASP A 245 0.49 14.72 -7.28
C ASP A 245 0.09 15.04 -5.82
N PRO A 246 0.39 16.26 -5.32
CA PRO A 246 0.05 16.64 -3.95
C PRO A 246 -1.46 16.83 -3.75
N LEU A 247 -1.93 16.56 -2.54
CA LEU A 247 -3.24 16.96 -2.06
C LEU A 247 -3.28 18.48 -1.89
N ASN A 248 -4.41 19.08 -2.25
CA ASN A 248 -4.68 20.49 -2.04
C ASN A 248 -6.10 20.66 -1.47
N PRO A 249 -6.44 21.85 -0.93
CA PRO A 249 -7.76 22.08 -0.32
C PRO A 249 -8.95 21.81 -1.24
N GLU A 250 -8.82 22.12 -2.54
CA GLU A 250 -9.87 21.89 -3.54
C GLU A 250 -10.16 20.39 -3.72
N ARG A 251 -9.11 19.57 -3.90
CA ARG A 251 -9.21 18.11 -4.05
C ARG A 251 -9.72 17.43 -2.79
N PHE A 252 -9.34 17.95 -1.63
CA PHE A 252 -9.81 17.49 -0.32
C PHE A 252 -11.31 17.78 -0.14
N GLY A 253 -11.75 19.01 -0.45
CA GLY A 253 -13.14 19.45 -0.33
C GLY A 253 -14.09 18.96 -1.43
N ALA A 254 -13.59 18.40 -2.54
CA ALA A 254 -14.40 17.98 -3.69
C ALA A 254 -15.19 16.65 -3.48
N GLY A 255 -15.55 16.28 -2.25
CA GLY A 255 -16.16 15.01 -1.84
C GLY A 255 -16.97 14.27 -2.91
N ASN A 256 -16.46 13.12 -3.33
CA ASN A 256 -17.14 12.14 -4.18
C ASN A 256 -16.30 10.86 -4.21
N PRO A 257 -16.70 9.80 -3.50
CA PRO A 257 -15.85 8.62 -3.40
C PRO A 257 -15.91 7.75 -4.66
N LEU A 258 -16.83 8.00 -5.59
CA LEU A 258 -16.84 7.33 -6.89
C LEU A 258 -15.75 7.87 -7.83
N GLN A 259 -15.22 9.06 -7.55
CA GLN A 259 -14.11 9.68 -8.30
C GLN A 259 -12.74 9.41 -7.67
N TRP A 260 -12.61 8.34 -6.89
CA TRP A 260 -11.37 7.96 -6.18
C TRP A 260 -10.14 7.84 -7.09
N LEU A 261 -10.32 7.55 -8.39
CA LEU A 261 -9.24 7.50 -9.37
C LEU A 261 -8.57 8.85 -9.62
N ALA A 262 -9.31 9.96 -9.47
CA ALA A 262 -8.82 11.34 -9.61
C ALA A 262 -8.20 11.89 -8.30
N LYS A 263 -8.36 11.17 -7.19
CA LYS A 263 -7.72 11.50 -5.91
C LYS A 263 -6.22 11.15 -5.94
N PRO A 264 -5.40 11.78 -5.07
CA PRO A 264 -3.96 11.57 -5.06
C PRO A 264 -3.55 10.11 -5.00
N VAL A 265 -2.50 9.75 -5.70
CA VAL A 265 -1.85 8.44 -5.56
C VAL A 265 -1.10 8.40 -4.22
N PRO A 266 -1.30 7.37 -3.38
CA PRO A 266 -0.58 7.25 -2.11
C PRO A 266 0.90 7.07 -2.39
N ALA A 267 1.72 7.81 -1.67
CA ALA A 267 3.17 7.83 -1.84
C ALA A 267 3.84 7.13 -0.66
N GLY A 268 4.53 6.03 -0.91
CA GLY A 268 5.19 5.24 0.13
C GLY A 268 6.28 4.36 -0.46
N MET A 269 7.22 3.93 0.37
CA MET A 269 8.34 3.10 -0.06
C MET A 269 8.35 1.70 0.56
N ASP A 270 7.53 1.43 1.58
CA ASP A 270 7.44 0.11 2.19
C ASP A 270 6.56 -0.86 1.36
N PHE A 271 6.22 -2.02 1.92
CA PHE A 271 5.31 -2.95 1.27
C PHE A 271 3.89 -2.39 1.13
N MET A 272 3.35 -2.54 -0.08
CA MET A 272 1.93 -2.36 -0.35
C MET A 272 1.20 -3.68 -0.09
N ASP A 273 0.13 -3.63 0.69
CA ASP A 273 -0.65 -4.82 1.02
C ASP A 273 -1.46 -5.32 -0.19
N VAL A 274 -1.79 -6.61 -0.21
CA VAL A 274 -2.57 -7.26 -1.26
C VAL A 274 -3.94 -6.59 -1.52
N PRO A 275 -4.71 -6.17 -0.50
CA PRO A 275 -5.99 -5.49 -0.66
C PRO A 275 -5.90 -4.09 -1.30
N MET A 276 -4.71 -3.50 -1.41
CA MET A 276 -4.52 -2.16 -1.95
C MET A 276 -4.54 -2.18 -3.49
N PHE A 277 -5.27 -1.27 -4.13
CA PHE A 277 -5.15 -1.07 -5.57
C PHE A 277 -3.80 -0.40 -5.91
N PRO A 278 -3.02 -0.87 -6.90
CA PRO A 278 -3.39 -1.82 -7.97
C PRO A 278 -3.06 -3.29 -7.71
N ARG A 279 -2.59 -3.69 -6.51
CA ARG A 279 -2.25 -5.10 -6.22
C ARG A 279 -3.44 -6.04 -6.36
N THR A 280 -4.63 -5.61 -5.92
CA THR A 280 -5.88 -6.34 -6.15
C THR A 280 -6.11 -6.64 -7.63
N ALA A 281 -5.92 -5.65 -8.50
CA ALA A 281 -6.08 -5.81 -9.94
C ALA A 281 -5.04 -6.75 -10.56
N MET A 282 -3.79 -6.74 -10.07
CA MET A 282 -2.76 -7.70 -10.47
C MET A 282 -3.12 -9.15 -10.12
N MET A 283 -3.96 -9.34 -9.09
CA MET A 283 -4.52 -10.65 -8.72
C MET A 283 -5.86 -10.95 -9.40
N GLY A 284 -6.30 -10.11 -10.34
CA GLY A 284 -7.57 -10.28 -11.06
C GLY A 284 -8.82 -9.92 -10.24
N LEU A 285 -8.65 -9.26 -9.09
CA LEU A 285 -9.72 -8.82 -8.21
C LEU A 285 -10.01 -7.32 -8.42
N PRO A 286 -11.29 -6.89 -8.35
CA PRO A 286 -11.58 -5.46 -8.28
C PRO A 286 -11.08 -4.89 -6.93
N PRO A 287 -10.94 -3.56 -6.79
CA PRO A 287 -10.74 -2.99 -5.47
C PRO A 287 -11.91 -3.38 -4.55
N LEU A 288 -11.60 -3.73 -3.30
CA LEU A 288 -12.60 -4.13 -2.31
C LEU A 288 -13.68 -3.05 -2.16
N GLY A 289 -14.95 -3.47 -2.27
CA GLY A 289 -16.11 -2.58 -2.19
C GLY A 289 -16.62 -2.01 -3.52
N TYR A 290 -15.85 -2.12 -4.62
CA TYR A 290 -16.37 -1.81 -5.96
C TYR A 290 -16.75 -3.10 -6.69
N PRO A 291 -18.04 -3.31 -7.01
CA PRO A 291 -18.46 -4.50 -7.74
C PRO A 291 -17.83 -4.51 -9.14
N ARG A 292 -17.42 -5.69 -9.60
CA ARG A 292 -17.07 -5.89 -11.01
C ARG A 292 -18.33 -5.61 -11.82
N LYS A 293 -18.27 -4.71 -12.81
CA LYS A 293 -19.36 -4.62 -13.80
C LYS A 293 -19.59 -6.03 -14.35
N PRO A 294 -20.82 -6.57 -14.34
CA PRO A 294 -21.08 -7.83 -15.01
C PRO A 294 -20.61 -7.68 -16.45
N ALA A 295 -19.94 -8.71 -16.99
CA ALA A 295 -19.64 -8.75 -18.41
C ALA A 295 -20.99 -8.60 -19.13
N LYS A 296 -21.10 -7.64 -20.05
CA LYS A 296 -22.26 -7.60 -20.93
C LYS A 296 -22.30 -8.95 -21.65
N GLY A 297 -23.34 -9.74 -21.37
CA GLY A 297 -23.66 -10.95 -22.13
C GLY A 297 -24.06 -10.61 -23.55
#